data_AF-A0A351GMW7-F1
#
_entry.id   AF-A0A351GMW7-F1
#
_cell.length_a   1.000
_cell.length_b   1.000
_cell.length_c   1.000
_cell.angle_alpha   90.00
_cell.angle_beta   90.00
_cell.angle_gamma   90.00
#
_symmetry.space_group_name_H-M   'P 1'
#
loop_
_entity.id
_entity.type
_entity.pdbx_description
1 polymer ?
#
loop_
_entity_poly.entity_id
_entity_poly.type
_entity_poly.pdbx_seq_one_letter_code
_entity_poly.pdbx_strand_id
1 'polypeptide(L)'
;PDGSFAQFTNVQAQQLLPRPKHLTWEESACYTLTLATAYRMLFGHHPHELKPGQNVLVWGASGGLGSYAIQLINAAGGNAIGVISDESKRDFVMNLGAKGVLNRKDFNCWGQLPTVNTPEYAEWFKEVRKFGKAIWDITG
;
A
#
# COMPACT_ATOMS: atom_id res chain seq x y z
N PRO A 1 -0.59 -29.43 -3.75
CA PRO A 1 -0.65 -29.75 -5.19
C PRO A 1 -2.02 -29.43 -5.82
N ASP A 2 -2.75 -28.45 -5.27
CA ASP A 2 -4.18 -28.24 -5.54
C ASP A 2 -4.45 -26.73 -5.72
N GLY A 3 -3.66 -26.08 -6.58
CA GLY A 3 -3.80 -24.64 -6.87
C GLY A 3 -5.07 -24.32 -7.67
N SER A 4 -5.31 -23.03 -7.91
CA SER A 4 -6.51 -22.55 -8.63
C SER A 4 -6.37 -22.52 -10.16
N PHE A 5 -5.18 -22.81 -10.71
CA PHE A 5 -4.95 -22.88 -12.16
C PHE A 5 -5.28 -24.27 -12.71
N ALA A 6 -6.55 -24.67 -12.56
CA ALA A 6 -7.10 -25.94 -13.02
C ALA A 6 -8.62 -25.81 -13.20
N GLN A 7 -9.25 -26.78 -13.89
CA GLN A 7 -10.72 -26.81 -14.02
C GLN A 7 -11.43 -27.07 -12.68
N PHE A 8 -10.76 -27.77 -11.76
CA PHE A 8 -11.26 -28.10 -10.41
C PHE A 8 -10.13 -27.90 -9.39
N THR A 9 -10.47 -27.51 -8.17
CA THR A 9 -9.54 -27.38 -7.04
C THR A 9 -10.20 -27.86 -5.76
N ASN A 10 -9.43 -28.53 -4.90
CA ASN A 10 -9.91 -28.97 -3.60
C ASN A 10 -9.60 -27.91 -2.54
N VAL A 11 -10.59 -27.52 -1.75
CA VAL A 11 -10.47 -26.49 -0.72
C VAL A 11 -11.11 -26.95 0.58
N GLN A 12 -10.60 -26.43 1.69
CA GLN A 12 -11.24 -26.57 2.99
C GLN A 12 -12.51 -25.72 3.04
N ALA A 13 -13.54 -26.18 3.75
CA ALA A 13 -14.82 -25.48 3.85
C ALA A 13 -14.67 -24.01 4.30
N GLN A 14 -13.74 -23.73 5.20
CA GLN A 14 -13.45 -22.38 5.72
C GLN A 14 -12.81 -21.41 4.72
N GLN A 15 -12.37 -21.88 3.55
CA GLN A 15 -11.82 -21.03 2.48
C GLN A 15 -12.93 -20.44 1.58
N LEU A 16 -14.17 -20.96 1.68
CA LEU A 16 -15.28 -20.53 0.85
C LEU A 16 -15.99 -19.33 1.47
N LEU A 17 -16.14 -18.26 0.67
CA LEU A 17 -16.92 -17.08 0.99
C LEU A 17 -18.02 -16.86 -0.07
N PRO A 18 -19.17 -16.28 0.29
CA PRO A 18 -20.20 -15.94 -0.69
C PRO A 18 -19.68 -14.99 -1.77
N ARG A 19 -19.86 -15.33 -3.05
CA ARG A 19 -19.49 -14.47 -4.17
C ARG A 19 -20.38 -13.21 -4.24
N PRO A 20 -19.82 -12.00 -4.29
CA PRO A 20 -20.58 -10.78 -4.60
C PRO A 20 -21.21 -10.86 -6.01
N LYS A 21 -22.54 -10.77 -6.10
CA LYS A 21 -23.27 -11.03 -7.35
C LYS A 21 -23.21 -9.90 -8.39
N HIS A 22 -22.80 -8.70 -7.98
CA HIS A 22 -22.65 -7.55 -8.88
C HIS A 22 -21.30 -7.55 -9.62
N LEU A 23 -20.34 -8.37 -9.20
CA LEU A 23 -19.02 -8.48 -9.84
C LEU A 23 -19.04 -9.57 -10.92
N THR A 24 -18.21 -9.44 -11.95
CA THR A 24 -17.91 -10.51 -12.92
C THR A 24 -17.15 -11.67 -12.25
N TRP A 25 -16.90 -12.76 -12.99
CA TRP A 25 -16.13 -13.89 -12.45
C TRP A 25 -14.68 -13.50 -12.21
N GLU A 26 -14.10 -12.74 -13.14
CA GLU A 26 -12.75 -12.22 -13.13
C GLU A 26 -12.55 -11.27 -11.94
N GLU A 27 -13.46 -10.33 -11.75
CA GLU A 27 -13.46 -9.42 -10.60
C GLU A 27 -13.62 -10.20 -9.28
N SER A 28 -14.52 -11.18 -9.24
CA SER A 28 -14.75 -11.98 -8.04
C SER A 28 -13.53 -12.83 -7.63
N ALA A 29 -12.65 -13.17 -8.58
CA ALA A 29 -11.50 -14.04 -8.34
C ALA A 29 -10.20 -13.28 -8.04
N CYS A 30 -10.14 -11.96 -8.24
CA CYS A 30 -8.87 -11.22 -8.24
C CYS A 30 -8.52 -10.51 -6.92
N TYR A 31 -9.48 -10.29 -6.02
CA TYR A 31 -9.27 -9.38 -4.88
C TYR A 31 -8.88 -10.06 -3.58
N THR A 32 -9.38 -11.27 -3.30
CA THR A 32 -9.42 -11.79 -1.92
C THR A 32 -8.06 -11.82 -1.24
N LEU A 33 -7.03 -12.32 -1.92
CA LEU A 33 -5.69 -12.43 -1.34
C LEU A 33 -5.11 -11.06 -0.98
N THR A 34 -5.11 -10.12 -1.91
CA THR A 34 -4.49 -8.80 -1.72
C THR A 34 -5.34 -7.91 -0.82
N LEU A 35 -6.66 -7.87 -1.01
CA LEU A 35 -7.57 -7.10 -0.18
C LEU A 35 -7.57 -7.58 1.27
N ALA A 36 -7.71 -8.89 1.52
CA ALA A 36 -7.74 -9.41 2.90
C ALA A 36 -6.39 -9.19 3.61
N THR A 37 -5.28 -9.29 2.88
CA THR A 37 -3.94 -8.99 3.43
C THR A 37 -3.84 -7.52 3.83
N ALA A 38 -4.20 -6.58 2.95
CA ALA A 38 -4.19 -5.15 3.24
C ALA A 38 -5.13 -4.80 4.41
N TYR A 39 -6.32 -5.40 4.45
CA TYR A 39 -7.28 -5.23 5.54
C TYR A 39 -6.70 -5.70 6.87
N ARG A 40 -6.09 -6.89 6.92
CA ARG A 40 -5.46 -7.39 8.15
C ARG A 40 -4.32 -6.49 8.61
N MET A 41 -3.49 -5.98 7.70
CA MET A 41 -2.42 -5.03 8.05
C MET A 41 -2.95 -3.75 8.69
N LEU A 42 -4.05 -3.20 8.18
CA LEU A 42 -4.62 -1.92 8.64
C LEU A 42 -5.51 -2.06 9.87
N PHE A 43 -6.19 -3.19 10.07
CA PHE A 43 -7.24 -3.33 11.10
C PHE A 43 -7.06 -4.55 12.03
N GLY A 44 -6.07 -5.40 11.79
CA GLY A 44 -5.92 -6.69 12.48
C GLY A 44 -4.88 -6.73 13.60
N HIS A 45 -4.24 -5.60 13.93
CA HIS A 45 -3.09 -5.54 14.84
C HIS A 45 -3.31 -4.54 15.97
N HIS A 46 -4.04 -4.95 17.01
CA HIS A 46 -4.30 -4.13 18.20
C HIS A 46 -3.01 -3.72 18.94
N PRO A 47 -2.90 -2.47 19.47
CA PRO A 47 -3.84 -1.34 19.40
C PRO A 47 -3.60 -0.37 18.22
N HIS A 48 -2.92 -0.84 17.17
CA HIS A 48 -2.45 -0.03 16.04
C HIS A 48 -3.38 -0.10 14.83
N GLU A 49 -4.68 -0.33 15.05
CA GLU A 49 -5.67 -0.27 13.98
C GLU A 49 -5.78 1.15 13.44
N LEU A 50 -5.99 1.26 12.12
CA LEU A 50 -6.24 2.51 11.44
C LEU A 50 -7.47 3.22 12.03
N LYS A 51 -7.31 4.51 12.30
CA LYS A 51 -8.38 5.41 12.77
C LYS A 51 -8.56 6.58 11.80
N PRO A 52 -9.77 7.17 11.73
CA PRO A 52 -10.01 8.37 10.95
C PRO A 52 -9.01 9.49 11.29
N GLY A 53 -8.60 10.24 10.26
CA GLY A 53 -7.64 11.33 10.36
C GLY A 53 -6.15 10.92 10.37
N GLN A 54 -5.83 9.64 10.56
CA GLN A 54 -4.43 9.20 10.54
C GLN A 54 -3.81 9.26 9.14
N ASN A 55 -2.53 9.61 9.08
CA ASN A 55 -1.74 9.60 7.85
C ASN A 55 -1.01 8.25 7.71
N VAL A 56 -1.12 7.61 6.55
CA VAL A 56 -0.53 6.29 6.28
C VAL A 56 0.29 6.33 5.01
N LEU A 57 1.58 6.00 5.12
CA LEU A 57 2.48 5.86 3.97
C LEU A 57 2.30 4.49 3.30
N VAL A 58 1.94 4.48 2.02
CA VAL A 58 1.66 3.26 1.24
C VAL A 58 2.73 3.03 0.19
N TRP A 59 3.60 2.05 0.42
CA TRP A 59 4.62 1.64 -0.55
C TRP A 59 4.01 0.86 -1.72
N GLY A 60 4.54 1.08 -2.93
CA GLY A 60 4.06 0.37 -4.12
C GLY A 60 2.59 0.64 -4.39
N ALA A 61 2.19 1.91 -4.27
CA ALA A 61 0.80 2.39 -4.28
C ALA A 61 -0.02 1.91 -5.49
N SER A 62 0.60 1.77 -6.65
CA SER A 62 -0.08 1.30 -7.87
C SER A 62 -0.18 -0.23 -8.00
N GLY A 63 0.33 -0.98 -7.02
CA GLY A 63 0.35 -2.45 -7.03
C GLY A 63 -0.91 -3.06 -6.44
N GLY A 64 -0.99 -4.41 -6.43
CA GLY A 64 -2.18 -5.13 -5.92
C GLY A 64 -2.49 -4.85 -4.44
N LEU A 65 -1.47 -4.79 -3.57
CA LEU A 65 -1.67 -4.42 -2.16
C LEU A 65 -1.91 -2.92 -1.98
N GLY A 66 -1.09 -2.08 -2.62
CA GLY A 66 -1.14 -0.63 -2.48
C GLY A 66 -2.47 -0.03 -2.90
N SER A 67 -3.03 -0.50 -4.02
CA SER A 67 -4.31 -0.03 -4.55
C SER A 67 -5.49 -0.32 -3.61
N TYR A 68 -5.53 -1.48 -2.96
CA TYR A 68 -6.52 -1.78 -1.93
C TYR A 68 -6.25 -1.01 -0.63
N ALA A 69 -4.99 -0.88 -0.22
CA ALA A 69 -4.64 -0.13 0.97
C ALA A 69 -5.11 1.34 0.87
N ILE A 70 -4.87 2.01 -0.26
CA ILE A 70 -5.34 3.40 -0.48
C ILE A 70 -6.85 3.51 -0.33
N GLN A 71 -7.60 2.63 -1.01
CA GLN A 71 -9.06 2.65 -0.96
C GLN A 71 -9.58 2.38 0.46
N LEU A 72 -9.00 1.39 1.17
CA LEU A 72 -9.37 1.09 2.56
C LEU A 72 -9.06 2.25 3.50
N ILE A 73 -7.89 2.89 3.34
CA ILE A 73 -7.48 4.03 4.16
C ILE A 73 -8.45 5.20 3.95
N ASN A 74 -8.73 5.53 2.69
CA ASN A 74 -9.64 6.62 2.34
C ASN A 74 -11.08 6.33 2.82
N ALA A 75 -11.58 5.10 2.62
CA ALA A 75 -12.91 4.69 3.07
C ALA A 75 -13.05 4.71 4.61
N ALA A 76 -11.96 4.47 5.34
CA ALA A 76 -11.92 4.58 6.81
C ALA A 76 -11.70 6.02 7.31
N GLY A 77 -11.67 7.01 6.42
CA GLY A 77 -11.44 8.42 6.76
C GLY A 77 -10.00 8.77 7.11
N GLY A 78 -9.04 7.89 6.78
CA GLY A 78 -7.61 8.15 6.89
C GLY A 78 -7.05 8.82 5.62
N ASN A 79 -5.77 9.18 5.67
CA ASN A 79 -5.08 9.90 4.61
C ASN A 79 -3.96 9.01 4.03
N ALA A 80 -4.15 8.46 2.84
CA ALA A 80 -3.13 7.65 2.18
C ALA A 80 -2.10 8.52 1.43
N ILE A 81 -0.81 8.31 1.71
CA ILE A 81 0.31 8.91 0.97
C ILE A 81 0.96 7.80 0.13
N GLY A 82 0.70 7.81 -1.17
CA GLY A 82 1.15 6.75 -2.07
C GLY A 82 2.59 6.96 -2.54
N VAL A 83 3.42 5.90 -2.51
CA VAL A 83 4.74 5.89 -3.13
C VAL A 83 4.72 5.10 -4.44
N ILE A 84 5.11 5.76 -5.53
CA ILE A 84 5.22 5.21 -6.89
C ILE A 84 6.68 5.22 -7.38
N SER A 85 6.90 4.72 -8.59
CA SER A 85 8.21 4.71 -9.25
C SER A 85 8.20 5.27 -10.68
N ASP A 86 7.04 5.78 -11.12
CA ASP A 86 6.79 6.26 -12.47
C ASP A 86 5.60 7.23 -12.42
N GLU A 87 5.78 8.46 -12.88
CA GLU A 87 4.77 9.52 -12.83
C GLU A 87 3.49 9.17 -13.58
N SER A 88 3.54 8.30 -14.59
CA SER A 88 2.34 7.82 -15.29
C SER A 88 1.34 7.11 -14.37
N LYS A 89 1.76 6.70 -13.16
CA LYS A 89 0.91 6.04 -12.16
C LYS A 89 0.29 7.01 -11.17
N ARG A 90 0.66 8.29 -11.19
CA ARG A 90 0.19 9.30 -10.23
C ARG A 90 -1.33 9.43 -10.26
N ASP A 91 -1.90 9.66 -11.44
CA ASP A 91 -3.33 9.88 -11.60
C ASP A 91 -4.14 8.66 -11.18
N PHE A 92 -3.66 7.46 -11.50
CA PHE A 92 -4.27 6.21 -11.04
C PHE A 92 -4.36 6.17 -9.50
N VAL A 93 -3.25 6.46 -8.81
CA VAL A 93 -3.21 6.43 -7.33
C VAL A 93 -4.07 7.54 -6.72
N MET A 94 -4.06 8.74 -7.29
CA MET A 94 -4.91 9.84 -6.84
C MET A 94 -6.40 9.51 -7.02
N ASN A 95 -6.79 8.90 -8.14
CA ASN A 95 -8.17 8.49 -8.41
C ASN A 95 -8.68 7.40 -7.46
N LEU A 96 -7.79 6.62 -6.83
CA LEU A 96 -8.16 5.68 -5.78
C LEU A 96 -8.44 6.36 -4.41
N GLY A 97 -8.15 7.66 -4.28
CA GLY A 97 -8.38 8.43 -3.06
C GLY A 97 -7.12 8.70 -2.23
N ALA A 98 -5.93 8.66 -2.83
CA ALA A 98 -4.72 9.11 -2.13
C ALA A 98 -4.77 10.61 -1.84
N LYS A 99 -4.32 11.02 -0.66
CA LYS A 99 -4.14 12.45 -0.29
C LYS A 99 -2.97 13.08 -1.04
N GLY A 100 -1.93 12.29 -1.35
CA GLY A 100 -0.78 12.73 -2.12
C GLY A 100 0.07 11.56 -2.59
N VAL A 101 0.96 11.86 -3.53
CA VAL A 101 1.82 10.86 -4.19
C VAL A 101 3.26 11.34 -4.27
N LEU A 102 4.18 10.47 -3.88
CA LEU A 102 5.63 10.65 -3.96
C LEU A 102 6.24 9.66 -4.93
N ASN A 103 7.23 10.09 -5.70
CA ASN A 103 8.00 9.19 -6.55
C ASN A 103 9.34 8.87 -5.89
N ARG A 104 9.57 7.58 -5.63
CA ARG A 104 10.80 7.15 -4.96
C ARG A 104 12.08 7.49 -5.72
N LYS A 105 11.99 7.79 -7.02
CA LYS A 105 13.14 8.18 -7.86
C LYS A 105 13.64 9.60 -7.57
N ASP A 106 12.85 10.42 -6.86
CA ASP A 106 13.23 11.80 -6.50
C ASP A 106 14.16 11.86 -5.27
N PHE A 107 14.44 10.71 -4.65
CA PHE A 107 15.20 10.57 -3.41
C PHE A 107 16.25 9.48 -3.55
N ASN A 108 17.37 9.63 -2.82
CA ASN A 108 18.46 8.66 -2.79
C ASN A 108 18.74 8.11 -1.39
N CYS A 109 17.69 7.94 -0.57
CA CYS A 109 17.78 7.43 0.81
C CYS A 109 17.54 5.91 0.93
N TRP A 110 17.69 5.15 -0.15
CA TRP A 110 17.37 3.73 -0.20
C TRP A 110 18.59 2.84 0.05
N GLY A 111 18.36 1.62 0.52
CA GLY A 111 19.40 0.63 0.78
C GLY A 111 19.55 0.32 2.26
N GLN A 112 20.63 -0.38 2.60
CA GLN A 112 20.98 -0.66 3.98
C GLN A 112 21.41 0.61 4.69
N LEU A 113 21.19 0.66 6.00
CA LEU A 113 21.65 1.76 6.85
C LEU A 113 23.19 1.85 6.75
N PRO A 114 23.76 2.99 6.31
CA PRO A 114 25.20 3.17 6.32
C PRO A 114 25.74 3.17 7.75
N THR A 115 27.03 2.83 7.91
CA THR A 115 27.69 2.89 9.22
C THR A 115 27.55 4.28 9.83
N VAL A 116 27.07 4.36 11.07
CA VAL A 116 26.85 5.63 11.77
C VAL A 116 28.19 6.37 11.93
N ASN A 117 28.15 7.71 11.87
CA ASN A 117 29.30 8.61 11.96
C ASN A 117 30.28 8.56 10.77
N THR A 118 29.83 8.10 9.60
CA THR A 118 30.62 8.22 8.36
C THR A 118 30.06 9.31 7.43
N PRO A 119 30.85 9.80 6.45
CA PRO A 119 30.36 10.74 5.44
C PRO A 119 29.15 10.20 4.66
N GLU A 120 29.13 8.90 4.38
CA GLU A 120 28.03 8.24 3.66
C GLU A 120 26.73 8.28 4.47
N TYR A 121 26.81 8.06 5.80
CA TYR A 121 25.65 8.22 6.68
C TYR A 121 25.13 9.66 6.66
N ALA A 122 26.03 10.65 6.70
CA ALA A 122 25.62 12.06 6.67
C ALA A 122 24.88 12.40 5.37
N GLU A 123 25.34 11.89 4.22
CA GLU A 123 24.67 12.11 2.93
C GLU A 123 23.33 11.37 2.83
N TRP A 124 23.30 10.09 3.22
CA TRP A 124 22.06 9.31 3.30
C TRP A 124 21.02 10.02 4.18
N PHE A 125 21.44 10.56 5.32
CA PHE A 125 20.53 11.21 6.27
C PHE A 125 19.95 12.53 5.73
N LYS A 126 20.68 13.26 4.88
CA LYS A 126 20.12 14.42 4.16
C LYS A 126 18.98 14.00 3.24
N GLU A 127 19.15 12.91 2.49
CA GLU A 127 18.12 12.39 1.60
C GLU A 127 16.92 11.82 2.39
N VAL A 128 17.14 11.20 3.55
CA VAL A 128 16.04 10.78 4.46
C VAL A 128 15.23 12.00 4.91
N ARG A 129 15.91 13.09 5.31
CA ARG A 129 15.23 14.33 5.71
C ARG A 129 14.46 14.96 4.55
N LYS A 130 15.00 14.90 3.33
CA LYS A 130 14.31 15.34 2.11
C LYS A 130 13.03 14.54 1.87
N PHE A 131 13.09 13.21 1.99
CA PHE A 131 11.90 12.34 1.88
C PHE A 131 10.88 12.62 2.99
N GLY A 132 11.34 12.74 4.23
CA GLY A 132 10.49 13.09 5.37
C GLY A 132 9.78 14.44 5.16
N LYS A 133 10.51 15.46 4.69
CA LYS A 133 9.93 16.77 4.36
C LYS A 133 8.84 16.66 3.30
N ALA A 134 9.06 15.87 2.25
CA ALA A 134 8.06 15.67 1.20
C ALA A 134 6.77 15.00 1.71
N ILE A 135 6.86 14.14 2.73
CA ILE A 135 5.67 13.60 3.42
C ILE A 135 4.97 14.72 4.21
N TRP A 136 5.72 15.51 4.99
CA TRP A 136 5.18 16.64 5.76
C TRP A 136 4.48 17.67 4.89
N ASP A 137 5.03 17.98 3.72
CA ASP A 137 4.44 18.92 2.75
C ASP A 137 3.05 18.44 2.26
N ILE A 138 2.76 17.14 2.32
CA ILE A 138 1.44 16.56 2.02
C ILE A 138 0.53 16.52 3.24
N THR A 139 1.07 16.19 4.42
CA THR A 139 0.23 15.93 5.60
C THR A 139 -0.22 17.19 6.31
N GLY A 140 0.53 18.29 6.20
CA GLY A 140 0.49 19.39 7.17
C GLY A 140 1.02 18.94 8.53
#